data_AF-A0AAD2GDW8-F1
#
_entry.id   AF-A0AAD2GDW8-F1
#
_cell.length_a   1.000
_cell.length_b   1.000
_cell.length_c   1.000
_cell.angle_alpha   90.00
_cell.angle_beta   90.00
_cell.angle_gamma   90.00
#
_symmetry.space_group_name_H-M   'P 1'
#
loop_
_entity.id
_entity.type
_entity.pdbx_description
1 polymer ?
#
loop_
_entity_poly.entity_id
_entity_poly.type
_entity_poly.pdbx_seq_one_letter_code
_entity_poly.pdbx_strand_id
1 'polypeptide(L)'
;MVSVLSSTNTLTNRCELDSHADTCAFDPAGCCVLSTSSQSINVTGFHNGLKINDVRIGNVCLAFDCPFDHRTYCLHFCEVLLIPGLGSHLLCVNQLRANNVVVNDVPLIRLRPEQRNREAHAILTSGLRIPLLFDKPISYFTCRQPTDEEISDIMEFQPIWMTADIPWQPYDPDSWRQEEALRQQIDADYQAPYHQLASFTRLDSTLPTAACLDRLPQVLGDSNNVVCGVHSLTIRSMKTSGKSYLIKPDQLARRWRTSIECARRTLEKTTQRAVRDWSVVQGSCRFRPVQYQLEYPRLKTNVYVDVKFGPCKSAEGNTCVAVYATPVQWARAYPLNKESDVHTSLTQLFRQFGFVSYLTMPSHSLKGNSEKLLTKDKCQFILLSLIILIKH
;
A
#
# COMPACT_ATOMS: atom_id res chain seq x y z
N MET A 1 -22.72 17.35 56.67
CA MET A 1 -23.26 17.82 55.38
C MET A 1 -22.70 16.89 54.31
N VAL A 2 -23.48 15.89 53.91
CA VAL A 2 -23.15 14.98 52.82
C VAL A 2 -23.54 15.70 51.53
N SER A 3 -22.57 16.18 50.75
CA SER A 3 -22.83 16.71 49.42
C SER A 3 -23.06 15.53 48.48
N VAL A 4 -24.31 15.37 48.05
CA VAL A 4 -24.71 14.45 46.99
C VAL A 4 -24.01 14.90 45.70
N LEU A 5 -22.95 14.19 45.32
CA LEU A 5 -22.43 14.28 43.96
C LEU A 5 -23.45 13.56 43.06
N SER A 6 -24.23 14.36 42.34
CA SER A 6 -25.04 13.89 41.22
C SER A 6 -24.12 13.19 40.22
N SER A 7 -24.11 11.87 40.24
CA SER A 7 -23.45 11.05 39.22
C SER A 7 -24.31 11.10 37.96
N THR A 8 -24.18 12.19 37.18
CA THR A 8 -24.56 12.16 35.77
C THR A 8 -23.65 11.12 35.12
N ASN A 9 -24.23 10.01 34.72
CA ASN A 9 -23.55 8.89 34.09
C ASN A 9 -23.10 9.33 32.67
N THR A 10 -22.08 10.17 32.58
CA THR A 10 -21.47 10.57 31.32
C THR A 10 -20.72 9.35 30.80
N LEU A 11 -21.24 8.75 29.73
CA LEU A 11 -20.58 7.65 29.05
C LEU A 11 -19.21 8.16 28.56
N THR A 12 -18.13 7.77 29.22
CA THR A 12 -16.78 8.12 28.78
C THR A 12 -16.47 7.36 27.50
N ASN A 13 -16.35 8.08 26.40
CA ASN A 13 -15.95 7.55 25.11
C ASN A 13 -14.43 7.60 24.96
N ARG A 14 -13.90 6.87 23.98
CA ARG A 14 -12.48 6.89 23.65
C ARG A 14 -12.28 7.24 22.19
N CYS A 15 -11.22 8.01 21.93
CA CYS A 15 -10.69 8.31 20.62
C CYS A 15 -9.40 7.54 20.43
N GLU A 16 -9.44 6.51 19.58
CA GLU A 16 -8.33 5.62 19.27
C GLU A 16 -7.57 6.11 18.05
N LEU A 17 -6.24 6.12 18.11
CA LEU A 17 -5.41 6.39 16.94
C LEU A 17 -5.41 5.16 16.04
N ASP A 18 -5.82 5.36 14.78
CA ASP A 18 -5.81 4.34 13.76
C ASP A 18 -4.97 4.80 12.56
N SER A 19 -3.80 4.18 12.38
CA SER A 19 -2.92 4.48 11.27
C SER A 19 -3.36 3.82 9.95
N HIS A 20 -4.33 2.90 9.98
CA HIS A 20 -4.94 2.30 8.79
C HIS A 20 -6.19 3.04 8.34
N ALA A 21 -6.81 3.84 9.21
CA ALA A 21 -7.91 4.70 8.82
C ALA A 21 -7.42 5.78 7.85
N ASP A 22 -8.12 5.95 6.74
CA ASP A 22 -7.87 7.01 5.77
C ASP A 22 -8.63 8.30 6.11
N THR A 23 -9.72 8.20 6.86
CA THR A 23 -10.56 9.31 7.34
C THR A 23 -10.97 9.04 8.79
N CYS A 24 -11.05 10.07 9.63
CA CYS A 24 -11.55 9.90 10.99
C CYS A 24 -13.01 9.42 10.96
N ALA A 25 -13.38 8.53 11.88
CA ALA A 25 -14.71 7.97 11.99
C ALA A 25 -15.24 8.11 13.43
N PHE A 26 -16.49 8.54 13.56
CA PHE A 26 -17.11 8.80 14.84
C PHE A 26 -18.46 8.09 14.93
N ASP A 27 -18.74 7.52 16.11
CA ASP A 27 -20.09 7.11 16.47
C ASP A 27 -20.94 8.35 16.80
N PRO A 28 -22.03 8.65 16.06
CA PRO A 28 -22.89 9.79 16.34
C PRO A 28 -23.54 9.74 17.73
N ALA A 29 -23.60 8.57 18.37
CA ALA A 29 -24.10 8.46 19.74
C ALA A 29 -23.10 8.96 20.80
N GLY A 30 -21.82 9.13 20.43
CA GLY A 30 -20.74 9.47 21.36
C GLY A 30 -20.17 10.88 21.21
N CYS A 31 -20.66 11.67 20.25
CA CYS A 31 -20.21 13.02 19.97
C CYS A 31 -21.39 13.95 19.66
N CYS A 32 -21.15 15.26 19.60
CA CYS A 32 -22.14 16.21 19.09
C CYS A 32 -21.93 16.39 17.58
N VAL A 33 -22.95 16.07 16.77
CA VAL A 33 -22.92 16.29 15.32
C VAL A 33 -23.35 17.73 15.03
N LEU A 34 -22.42 18.55 14.55
CA LEU A 34 -22.64 19.97 14.25
C LEU A 34 -23.33 20.16 12.90
N SER A 35 -22.90 19.40 11.91
CA SER A 35 -23.46 19.44 10.56
C SER A 35 -23.23 18.12 9.84
N THR A 36 -24.06 17.86 8.82
CA THR A 36 -23.92 16.69 7.95
C THR A 36 -23.94 17.12 6.51
N SER A 37 -23.04 16.56 5.71
CA SER A 37 -23.03 16.71 4.26
C SER A 37 -24.20 15.95 3.62
N SER A 38 -24.61 16.42 2.44
CA SER A 38 -25.54 15.69 1.57
C SER A 38 -24.87 14.50 0.88
N GLN A 39 -23.53 14.48 0.83
CA GLN A 39 -22.76 13.40 0.24
C GLN A 39 -22.70 12.20 1.20
N SER A 40 -22.79 11.01 0.62
CA SER A 40 -22.54 9.75 1.30
C SER A 40 -21.45 8.96 0.57
N ILE A 41 -20.72 8.15 1.32
CA ILE A 41 -19.68 7.28 0.77
C ILE A 41 -19.86 5.85 1.22
N ASN A 42 -19.31 4.92 0.44
CA ASN A 42 -19.26 3.51 0.80
C ASN A 42 -17.92 3.22 1.45
N VAL A 43 -17.97 2.70 2.68
CA VAL A 43 -16.80 2.39 3.48
C VAL A 43 -16.60 0.88 3.47
N THR A 44 -15.36 0.46 3.20
CA THR A 44 -14.95 -0.93 3.31
C THR A 44 -14.04 -1.09 4.52
N GLY A 45 -14.40 -1.96 5.45
CA GLY A 45 -13.54 -2.32 6.56
C GLY A 45 -12.33 -3.14 6.09
N PHE A 46 -11.49 -3.52 7.05
CA PHE A 46 -10.26 -4.30 6.80
C PHE A 46 -10.49 -5.60 6.01
N HIS A 47 -11.68 -6.20 6.12
CA HIS A 47 -12.06 -7.39 5.37
C HIS A 47 -13.10 -7.04 4.30
N ASN A 48 -12.93 -7.56 3.07
CA ASN A 48 -13.79 -7.28 1.91
C ASN A 48 -15.30 -7.52 2.13
N GLY A 49 -15.66 -8.34 3.12
CA GLY A 49 -17.06 -8.61 3.50
C GLY A 49 -17.67 -7.59 4.45
N LEU A 50 -16.88 -6.73 5.09
CA LEU A 50 -17.35 -5.66 5.95
C LEU A 50 -17.48 -4.40 5.10
N LYS A 51 -18.68 -4.20 4.54
CA LYS A 51 -19.00 -2.98 3.79
C LYS A 51 -20.17 -2.29 4.45
N ILE A 52 -20.00 -1.01 4.73
CA ILE A 52 -21.05 -0.13 5.20
C ILE A 52 -21.29 0.86 4.07
N ASN A 53 -22.48 0.80 3.49
CA ASN A 53 -22.86 1.71 2.41
C ASN A 53 -23.53 2.95 2.99
N ASP A 54 -23.53 4.02 2.21
CA ASP A 54 -24.25 5.26 2.51
C ASP A 54 -23.85 5.92 3.85
N VAL A 55 -22.57 5.81 4.21
CA VAL A 55 -22.00 6.48 5.38
C VAL A 55 -21.99 7.99 5.13
N ARG A 56 -22.55 8.74 6.07
CA ARG A 56 -22.62 10.21 5.98
C ARG A 56 -21.29 10.84 6.37
N ILE A 57 -20.95 11.92 5.69
CA ILE A 57 -19.85 12.82 6.09
C ILE A 57 -20.45 13.93 6.95
N GLY A 58 -19.74 14.34 8.00
CA GLY A 58 -20.19 15.46 8.84
C GLY A 58 -19.05 16.13 9.61
N ASN A 59 -19.43 17.14 10.37
CA ASN A 59 -18.57 17.85 11.30
C ASN A 59 -19.05 17.56 12.72
N VAL A 60 -18.14 17.21 13.63
CA VAL A 60 -18.47 16.80 15.00
C VAL A 60 -17.64 17.56 16.03
N CYS A 61 -18.18 17.66 17.23
CA CYS A 61 -17.50 18.21 18.40
C CYS A 61 -17.44 17.18 19.54
N LEU A 62 -16.29 17.13 20.20
CA LEU A 62 -16.03 16.36 21.41
C LEU A 62 -15.53 17.27 22.52
N ALA A 63 -15.94 17.00 23.76
CA ALA A 63 -15.34 17.61 24.93
C ALA A 63 -14.18 16.73 25.42
N PHE A 64 -13.01 17.36 25.58
CA PHE A 64 -11.85 16.80 26.24
C PHE A 64 -11.60 17.50 27.57
N ASP A 65 -11.77 16.79 28.67
CA ASP A 65 -11.47 17.28 30.00
C ASP A 65 -9.98 17.06 30.30
N CYS A 66 -9.20 18.13 30.30
CA CYS A 66 -7.76 18.05 30.49
C CYS A 66 -7.44 17.69 31.96
N PRO A 67 -6.71 16.59 32.22
CA PRO A 67 -6.44 16.14 33.59
C PRO A 67 -5.42 17.01 34.34
N PHE A 68 -4.79 17.98 33.66
CA PHE A 68 -3.69 18.79 34.23
C PHE A 68 -4.10 20.18 34.66
N ASP A 69 -4.88 20.87 33.82
CA ASP A 69 -5.37 22.23 34.10
C ASP A 69 -6.86 22.24 34.50
N HIS A 70 -7.51 21.08 34.46
CA HIS A 70 -8.93 20.90 34.80
C HIS A 70 -9.89 21.74 33.95
N ARG A 71 -9.47 22.10 32.73
CA ARG A 71 -10.30 22.80 31.75
C ARG A 71 -10.87 21.81 30.73
N THR A 72 -12.06 22.12 30.24
CA THR A 72 -12.67 21.40 29.14
C THR A 72 -12.34 22.10 27.83
N TYR A 73 -11.96 21.30 26.83
CA TYR A 73 -11.63 21.76 25.49
C TYR A 73 -12.59 21.16 24.46
N CYS A 74 -13.18 22.01 23.62
CA CYS A 74 -14.06 21.59 22.54
C CYS A 74 -13.22 21.27 21.29
N LEU A 75 -13.07 19.98 20.99
CA LEU A 75 -12.31 19.46 19.86
C LEU A 75 -13.23 19.27 18.66
N HIS A 76 -13.00 20.04 17.60
CA HIS A 76 -13.79 20.01 16.38
C HIS A 76 -13.10 19.16 15.31
N PHE A 77 -13.85 18.24 14.72
CA PHE A 77 -13.41 17.41 13.61
C PHE A 77 -14.36 17.61 12.43
N CYS A 78 -13.84 18.18 11.34
CA CYS A 78 -14.51 18.32 10.07
C CYS A 78 -14.20 17.18 9.11
N GLU A 79 -15.11 16.98 8.15
CA GLU A 79 -14.97 15.98 7.07
C GLU A 79 -14.69 14.57 7.61
N VAL A 80 -15.53 14.14 8.56
CA VAL A 80 -15.42 12.83 9.22
C VAL A 80 -16.56 11.89 8.82
N LEU A 81 -16.32 10.59 8.97
CA LEU A 81 -17.31 9.55 8.73
C LEU A 81 -18.19 9.34 9.96
N LEU A 82 -19.51 9.40 9.78
CA LEU A 82 -20.49 9.14 10.82
C LEU A 82 -20.94 7.68 10.74
N ILE A 83 -20.39 6.82 11.60
CA ILE A 83 -20.63 5.37 11.60
C ILE A 83 -21.33 4.97 12.91
N PRO A 84 -22.65 4.74 12.91
CA PRO A 84 -23.37 4.31 14.09
C PRO A 84 -22.89 2.96 14.63
N GLY A 85 -22.74 2.85 15.95
CA GLY A 85 -22.36 1.60 16.62
C GLY A 85 -20.87 1.24 16.50
N LEU A 86 -20.02 2.21 16.18
CA LEU A 86 -18.56 2.04 16.16
C LEU A 86 -18.00 1.74 17.56
N GLY A 87 -18.70 2.19 18.61
CA GLY A 87 -18.35 1.99 20.01
C GLY A 87 -17.16 2.81 20.50
N SER A 88 -16.22 3.16 19.61
CA SER A 88 -15.07 4.02 19.89
C SER A 88 -14.75 4.85 18.66
N HIS A 89 -14.38 6.11 18.85
CA HIS A 89 -14.02 6.97 17.72
C HIS A 89 -12.65 6.57 17.18
N LEU A 90 -12.48 6.58 15.87
CA LEU A 90 -11.23 6.26 15.18
C LEU A 90 -10.65 7.53 14.58
N LEU A 91 -9.43 7.87 14.96
CA LEU A 91 -8.73 9.04 14.49
C LEU A 91 -7.74 8.65 13.40
N CYS A 92 -7.97 9.14 12.18
CA CYS A 92 -7.00 9.08 11.10
C CYS A 92 -5.85 10.04 11.42
N VAL A 93 -4.70 9.46 11.78
CA VAL A 93 -3.52 10.24 12.19
C VAL A 93 -3.07 11.23 11.10
N ASN A 94 -3.19 10.86 9.83
CA ASN A 94 -2.78 11.71 8.72
C ASN A 94 -3.73 12.90 8.51
N GLN A 95 -5.03 12.74 8.78
CA GLN A 95 -6.00 13.84 8.70
C GLN A 95 -5.72 14.89 9.79
N LEU A 96 -5.33 14.47 11.00
CA LEU A 96 -4.88 15.38 12.05
C LEU A 96 -3.60 16.11 11.62
N ARG A 97 -2.59 15.38 11.15
CA ARG A 97 -1.30 15.95 10.71
C ARG A 97 -1.46 16.94 9.55
N ALA A 98 -2.41 16.70 8.64
CA ALA A 98 -2.73 17.64 7.56
C ALA A 98 -3.27 18.99 8.06
N ASN A 99 -3.80 19.04 9.28
CA ASN A 99 -4.23 20.27 9.95
C ASN A 99 -3.20 20.79 10.98
N ASN A 100 -1.90 20.53 10.75
CA ASN A 100 -0.79 20.93 11.63
C ASN A 100 -0.87 20.42 13.07
N VAL A 101 -1.66 19.38 13.33
CA VAL A 101 -1.69 18.71 14.64
C VAL A 101 -0.51 17.75 14.73
N VAL A 102 0.32 17.91 15.76
CA VAL A 102 1.44 17.00 16.00
C VAL A 102 0.90 15.79 16.75
N VAL A 103 1.04 14.61 16.14
CA VAL A 103 0.63 13.34 16.76
C VAL A 103 1.86 12.48 16.99
N ASN A 104 2.28 12.39 18.25
CA ASN A 104 3.36 11.51 18.71
C ASN A 104 2.74 10.20 19.19
N ASP A 105 2.67 9.21 18.30
CA ASP A 105 1.92 7.96 18.45
C ASP A 105 2.76 6.78 18.99
N VAL A 106 4.05 6.98 19.26
CA VAL A 106 4.95 5.96 19.82
C VAL A 106 4.74 5.85 21.34
N PRO A 107 4.24 4.70 21.85
CA PRO A 107 4.01 4.55 23.28
C PRO A 107 5.30 4.65 24.09
N LEU A 108 5.24 5.28 25.27
CA LEU A 108 6.42 5.48 26.13
C LEU A 108 7.17 4.18 26.45
N ILE A 109 6.46 3.05 26.55
CA ILE A 109 7.07 1.73 26.79
C ILE A 109 7.95 1.23 25.64
N ARG A 110 7.84 1.83 24.44
CA ARG A 110 8.65 1.52 23.25
C ARG A 110 9.82 2.49 23.05
N LEU A 111 9.84 3.59 23.78
CA LEU A 111 10.91 4.58 23.73
C LEU A 111 12.03 4.22 24.70
N ARG A 112 13.26 4.59 24.34
CA ARG A 112 14.42 4.53 25.25
C ARG A 112 14.23 5.56 26.38
N PRO A 113 14.78 5.33 27.59
CA PRO A 113 14.61 6.24 28.71
C PRO A 113 14.93 7.71 28.40
N GLU A 114 15.94 7.96 27.57
CA GLU A 114 16.41 9.31 27.21
C GLU A 114 15.44 10.05 26.28
N GLN A 115 14.57 9.32 25.57
CA GLN A 115 13.58 9.87 24.65
C GLN A 115 12.22 10.11 25.32
N ARG A 116 12.03 9.63 26.56
CA ARG A 116 10.76 9.77 27.28
C ARG A 116 10.63 11.17 27.85
N ASN A 117 9.61 11.89 27.39
CA ASN A 117 9.23 13.19 27.92
C ASN A 117 7.70 13.33 27.86
N ARG A 118 7.18 14.48 28.31
CA ARG A 118 5.73 14.73 28.42
C ARG A 118 5.00 14.77 27.08
N GLU A 119 5.72 14.98 25.99
CA GLU A 119 5.18 15.14 24.63
C GLU A 119 5.39 13.89 23.77
N ALA A 120 6.27 12.99 24.20
CA ALA A 120 6.71 11.84 23.40
C ALA A 120 5.59 10.84 23.07
N HIS A 121 4.47 10.86 23.82
CA HIS A 121 3.28 10.07 23.55
C HIS A 121 2.02 10.92 23.83
N ALA A 122 1.78 11.88 22.95
CA ALA A 122 0.74 12.90 23.09
C ALA A 122 0.32 13.47 21.73
N ILE A 123 -0.85 14.10 21.70
CA ILE A 123 -1.30 14.97 20.60
C ILE A 123 -1.09 16.42 21.04
N LEU A 124 -0.47 17.24 20.19
CA LEU A 124 -0.15 18.64 20.46
C LEU A 124 -0.78 19.54 19.38
N THR A 125 -1.55 20.53 19.81
CA THR A 125 -2.19 21.51 18.92
C THR A 125 -2.56 22.77 19.69
N SER A 126 -2.43 23.96 19.09
CA SER A 126 -2.92 25.24 19.67
C SER A 126 -2.58 25.47 21.16
N GLY A 127 -1.39 25.03 21.61
CA GLY A 127 -0.97 25.10 23.01
C GLY A 127 -1.58 24.07 23.96
N LEU A 128 -2.52 23.24 23.48
CA LEU A 128 -3.08 22.09 24.18
C LEU A 128 -2.20 20.84 23.98
N ARG A 129 -1.99 20.10 25.07
CA ARG A 129 -1.37 18.77 25.09
C ARG A 129 -2.37 17.73 25.58
N ILE A 130 -2.73 16.80 24.71
CA ILE A 130 -3.56 15.64 25.03
C ILE A 130 -2.64 14.43 25.24
N PRO A 131 -2.42 13.97 26.49
CA PRO A 131 -1.60 12.80 26.74
C PRO A 131 -2.32 11.54 26.25
N LEU A 132 -1.59 10.64 25.58
CA LEU A 132 -2.17 9.39 25.11
C LEU A 132 -2.01 8.30 26.18
N LEU A 133 -3.08 7.56 26.39
CA LEU A 133 -3.09 6.27 27.06
C LEU A 133 -2.69 5.19 26.06
N PHE A 134 -2.21 4.05 26.58
CA PHE A 134 -1.82 2.92 25.74
C PHE A 134 -2.37 1.63 26.31
N ASP A 135 -3.30 1.01 25.59
CA ASP A 135 -3.77 -0.34 25.84
C ASP A 135 -3.52 -1.18 24.58
N LYS A 136 -2.59 -2.14 24.66
CA LYS A 136 -1.98 -2.76 23.48
C LYS A 136 -3.05 -3.32 22.53
N PRO A 137 -2.98 -3.04 21.21
CA PRO A 137 -1.94 -2.29 20.50
C PRO A 137 -2.25 -0.78 20.30
N ILE A 138 -3.24 -0.22 20.99
CA ILE A 138 -3.90 1.03 20.63
C ILE A 138 -3.47 2.18 21.56
N SER A 139 -3.12 3.31 20.95
CA SER A 139 -2.96 4.60 21.64
C SER A 139 -4.28 5.37 21.57
N TYR A 140 -4.73 5.96 22.68
CA TYR A 140 -6.02 6.64 22.72
C TYR A 140 -6.07 7.76 23.78
N PHE A 141 -7.09 8.61 23.72
CA PHE A 141 -7.49 9.46 24.85
C PHE A 141 -8.99 9.33 25.10
N THR A 142 -9.43 9.71 26.30
CA THR A 142 -10.84 9.67 26.68
C THR A 142 -11.50 11.01 26.41
N CYS A 143 -12.75 10.96 25.96
CA CYS A 143 -13.57 12.12 25.66
C CYS A 143 -15.01 11.88 26.09
N ARG A 144 -15.83 12.92 26.02
CA ARG A 144 -17.28 12.82 26.22
C ARG A 144 -18.00 13.70 25.20
N GLN A 145 -19.31 13.53 25.14
CA GLN A 145 -20.15 14.50 24.44
C GLN A 145 -20.07 15.86 25.17
N PRO A 146 -19.91 16.96 24.44
CA PRO A 146 -19.97 18.30 25.01
C PRO A 146 -21.41 18.63 25.46
N THR A 147 -21.55 19.50 26.45
CA THR A 147 -22.85 20.04 26.88
C THR A 147 -23.32 21.14 25.92
N ASP A 148 -24.62 21.46 25.94
CA ASP A 148 -25.17 22.54 25.11
C ASP A 148 -24.53 23.91 25.43
N GLU A 149 -24.15 24.14 26.69
CA GLU A 149 -23.42 25.34 27.13
C GLU A 149 -22.01 25.38 26.54
N GLU A 150 -21.28 24.26 26.55
CA GLU A 150 -19.92 24.14 25.98
C GLU A 150 -19.90 24.34 24.45
N ILE A 151 -21.00 24.04 23.76
CA ILE A 151 -21.14 24.27 22.32
C ILE A 151 -21.52 25.72 22.01
N SER A 152 -22.36 26.33 22.85
CA SER A 152 -22.93 27.66 22.58
C SER A 152 -22.04 28.81 23.06
N ASP A 153 -21.34 28.65 24.18
CA ASP A 153 -20.41 29.66 24.70
C ASP A 153 -19.02 29.51 24.06
N ILE A 154 -18.93 29.92 22.80
CA ILE A 154 -17.68 29.91 22.05
C ILE A 154 -16.61 30.82 22.66
N MET A 155 -16.96 31.80 23.51
CA MET A 155 -15.97 32.71 24.10
C MET A 155 -15.15 31.99 25.18
N GLU A 156 -15.81 31.23 26.04
CA GLU A 156 -15.15 30.39 27.06
C GLU A 156 -14.58 29.11 26.45
N PHE A 157 -15.32 28.47 25.54
CA PHE A 157 -14.98 27.20 24.91
C PHE A 157 -14.58 27.38 23.45
N GLN A 158 -13.47 28.08 23.23
CA GLN A 158 -12.93 28.30 21.88
C GLN A 158 -12.69 26.96 21.15
N PRO A 159 -13.24 26.79 19.93
CA PRO A 159 -13.06 25.56 19.15
C PRO A 159 -11.60 25.28 18.82
N ILE A 160 -11.13 24.07 19.14
CA ILE A 160 -9.85 23.55 18.70
C ILE A 160 -10.08 22.64 17.50
N TRP A 161 -9.73 23.13 16.33
CA TRP A 161 -9.85 22.40 15.07
C TRP A 161 -8.78 21.31 14.98
N MET A 162 -9.22 20.06 15.10
CA MET A 162 -8.36 18.88 14.99
C MET A 162 -8.18 18.45 13.54
N THR A 163 -9.17 18.72 12.69
CA THR A 163 -9.12 18.53 11.24
C THR A 163 -9.66 19.79 10.54
N ALA A 164 -9.29 19.98 9.28
CA ALA A 164 -9.61 21.19 8.52
C ALA A 164 -11.05 21.17 7.98
N ASP A 165 -11.71 22.34 7.95
CA ASP A 165 -13.04 22.53 7.36
C ASP A 165 -12.97 22.73 5.83
N ILE A 166 -12.28 21.83 5.15
CA ILE A 166 -12.17 21.76 3.69
C ILE A 166 -12.25 20.29 3.25
N PRO A 167 -12.79 20.00 2.05
CA PRO A 167 -12.97 18.62 1.59
C PRO A 167 -11.72 17.76 1.76
N TRP A 168 -11.85 16.65 2.50
CA TRP A 168 -10.74 15.75 2.78
C TRP A 168 -10.49 14.79 1.62
N GLN A 169 -9.24 14.74 1.13
CA GLN A 169 -8.80 13.81 0.10
C GLN A 169 -7.68 12.91 0.65
N PRO A 170 -8.00 11.68 1.11
CA PRO A 170 -7.01 10.81 1.74
C PRO A 170 -5.96 10.25 0.78
N TYR A 171 -6.27 10.20 -0.52
CA TYR A 171 -5.40 9.61 -1.54
C TYR A 171 -4.88 10.70 -2.47
N ASP A 172 -3.63 11.11 -2.27
CA ASP A 172 -2.88 11.97 -3.19
C ASP A 172 -1.83 11.14 -3.97
N PRO A 173 -1.91 11.08 -5.31
CA PRO A 173 -0.97 10.31 -6.13
C PRO A 173 0.47 10.86 -6.11
N ASP A 174 0.72 12.07 -5.61
CA ASP A 174 2.05 12.68 -5.59
C ASP A 174 2.72 12.66 -4.20
N SER A 175 2.00 12.36 -3.12
CA SER A 175 2.53 12.31 -1.75
C SER A 175 3.76 11.41 -1.59
N TRP A 176 3.77 10.25 -2.25
CA TRP A 176 4.93 9.35 -2.20
C TRP A 176 6.19 9.96 -2.84
N ARG A 177 6.04 10.80 -3.88
CA ARG A 177 7.17 11.48 -4.53
C ARG A 177 7.77 12.54 -3.62
N GLN A 178 6.91 13.27 -2.91
CA GLN A 178 7.34 14.30 -1.97
C GLN A 178 8.14 13.69 -0.82
N GLU A 179 7.63 12.62 -0.21
CA GLU A 179 8.33 11.87 0.84
C GLU A 179 9.68 11.31 0.34
N GLU A 180 9.73 10.80 -0.89
CA GLU A 180 10.96 10.31 -1.49
C GLU A 180 12.00 11.42 -1.69
N ALA A 181 11.58 12.58 -2.21
CA ALA A 181 12.45 13.74 -2.39
C ALA A 181 13.01 14.24 -1.06
N LEU A 182 12.19 14.30 -0.01
CA LEU A 182 12.62 14.68 1.34
C LEU A 182 13.63 13.68 1.91
N ARG A 183 13.44 12.37 1.69
CA ARG A 183 14.40 11.35 2.13
C ARG A 183 15.77 11.50 1.47
N GLN A 184 15.80 11.76 0.16
CA GLN A 184 17.06 12.01 -0.56
C GLN A 184 17.76 13.30 -0.10
N GLN A 185 17.00 14.30 0.34
CA GLN A 185 17.57 15.53 0.93
C GLN A 185 18.22 15.27 2.30
N ILE A 186 17.61 14.42 3.13
CA ILE A 186 18.11 14.09 4.47
C ILE A 186 19.30 13.13 4.41
N ASP A 187 19.22 12.14 3.51
CA ASP A 187 20.21 11.10 3.34
C ASP A 187 20.54 10.97 1.85
N ALA A 188 21.66 11.55 1.44
CA ALA A 188 22.11 11.53 0.04
C ALA A 188 22.41 10.11 -0.47
N ASP A 189 22.66 9.16 0.44
CA ASP A 189 22.89 7.76 0.10
C ASP A 189 21.56 6.96 0.00
N TYR A 190 20.42 7.58 0.36
CA TYR A 190 19.10 6.96 0.25
C TYR A 190 18.73 6.71 -1.22
N GLN A 191 18.74 5.43 -1.60
CA GLN A 191 18.26 5.00 -2.91
C GLN A 191 16.82 4.54 -2.82
N ALA A 192 15.92 5.34 -3.39
CA ALA A 192 14.50 5.03 -3.37
C ALA A 192 14.16 3.76 -4.20
N PRO A 193 13.27 2.89 -3.68
CA PRO A 193 12.95 1.62 -4.33
C PRO A 193 12.00 1.75 -5.54
N TYR A 194 11.30 2.88 -5.71
CA TYR A 194 10.35 3.13 -6.79
C TYR A 194 10.90 4.12 -7.82
N HIS A 195 11.78 3.63 -8.71
CA HIS A 195 12.21 4.25 -9.98
C HIS A 195 12.09 5.78 -10.13
N GLN A 196 13.26 6.44 -10.17
CA GLN A 196 13.57 7.69 -10.89
C GLN A 196 12.54 8.04 -11.99
N LEU A 197 11.51 8.79 -11.62
CA LEU A 197 10.78 9.63 -12.54
C LEU A 197 11.53 10.95 -12.55
N ALA A 198 12.19 11.19 -13.67
CA ALA A 198 12.86 12.41 -14.08
C ALA A 198 12.70 13.61 -13.13
N SER A 199 13.84 14.12 -12.67
CA SER A 199 14.00 15.54 -12.39
C SER A 199 13.61 16.33 -13.65
N PHE A 200 12.32 16.61 -13.80
CA PHE A 200 11.81 17.68 -14.64
C PHE A 200 11.36 18.77 -13.68
N THR A 201 12.26 19.72 -13.42
CA THR A 201 11.85 21.04 -12.96
C THR A 201 10.89 21.60 -14.02
N ARG A 202 9.59 21.58 -13.73
CA ARG A 202 8.65 22.48 -14.41
C ARG A 202 9.04 23.89 -14.02
N LEU A 203 9.77 24.57 -14.89
CA LEU A 203 9.66 26.02 -14.94
C LEU A 203 8.36 26.29 -15.68
N ASP A 204 7.28 26.49 -14.92
CA ASP A 204 6.06 27.10 -15.44
C ASP A 204 6.39 28.55 -15.80
N SER A 205 6.83 28.76 -17.04
CA SER A 205 6.99 30.08 -17.63
C SER A 205 5.63 30.61 -18.08
N THR A 206 4.84 31.07 -17.12
CA THR A 206 3.76 32.01 -17.37
C THR A 206 3.79 33.09 -16.30
N LEU A 207 4.66 34.10 -16.47
CA LEU A 207 4.44 35.51 -16.11
C LEU A 207 5.66 36.33 -16.63
N PRO A 208 5.45 37.59 -17.04
CA PRO A 208 6.41 38.35 -17.84
C PRO A 208 7.58 38.88 -17.01
N THR A 209 8.79 38.63 -17.52
CA THR A 209 10.05 39.24 -17.12
C THR A 209 9.98 40.76 -17.24
N ALA A 210 9.92 41.48 -16.11
CA ALA A 210 10.48 42.83 -15.95
C ALA A 210 10.42 43.30 -14.48
N ALA A 211 11.20 42.69 -13.60
CA ALA A 211 11.88 43.37 -12.49
C ALA A 211 12.68 42.34 -11.67
N CYS A 212 13.92 42.70 -11.34
CA CYS A 212 14.76 42.13 -10.27
C CYS A 212 15.80 41.03 -10.57
N LEU A 213 16.18 40.76 -11.83
CA LEU A 213 17.36 39.91 -12.11
C LEU A 213 18.70 40.66 -12.21
N ASP A 214 18.83 41.82 -11.55
CA ASP A 214 20.09 42.60 -11.52
C ASP A 214 20.90 42.44 -10.23
N ARG A 215 20.54 41.52 -9.32
CA ARG A 215 21.25 41.36 -8.03
C ARG A 215 21.80 39.97 -7.71
N LEU A 216 21.59 38.97 -8.55
CA LEU A 216 22.13 37.62 -8.30
C LEU A 216 23.59 37.37 -8.73
N PRO A 217 24.22 38.15 -9.63
CA PRO A 217 25.66 37.97 -9.90
C PRO A 217 26.59 38.53 -8.81
N GLN A 218 26.06 39.22 -7.79
CA GLN A 218 26.86 39.85 -6.74
C GLN A 218 26.98 39.02 -5.45
N VAL A 219 26.25 37.89 -5.35
CA VAL A 219 26.21 37.06 -4.13
C VAL A 219 26.95 35.73 -4.29
N LEU A 220 27.22 35.27 -5.51
CA LEU A 220 27.97 34.02 -5.76
C LEU A 220 29.02 34.28 -6.84
N GLY A 221 30.19 34.73 -6.40
CA GLY A 221 31.32 35.05 -7.25
C GLY A 221 32.04 33.80 -7.76
N ASP A 222 31.48 33.16 -8.78
CA ASP A 222 32.19 32.19 -9.62
C ASP A 222 31.68 32.26 -11.06
N SER A 223 32.31 33.14 -11.82
CA SER A 223 32.19 33.23 -13.27
C SER A 223 33.07 32.15 -13.90
N ASN A 224 32.50 31.04 -14.37
CA ASN A 224 32.97 30.33 -15.58
C ASN A 224 31.97 29.25 -16.04
N ASN A 225 31.52 29.40 -17.28
CA ASN A 225 30.89 28.41 -18.17
C ASN A 225 29.52 27.81 -17.80
N VAL A 226 28.45 28.46 -18.26
CA VAL A 226 27.23 27.76 -18.68
C VAL A 226 26.97 28.09 -20.15
N VAL A 227 27.33 27.17 -21.04
CA VAL A 227 26.96 27.22 -22.46
C VAL A 227 25.61 26.50 -22.61
N CYS A 228 24.53 27.23 -22.88
CA CYS A 228 23.21 26.64 -23.15
C CYS A 228 23.07 26.26 -24.63
N GLY A 229 23.52 25.05 -24.99
CA GLY A 229 23.30 24.50 -26.34
C GLY A 229 21.94 23.82 -26.46
N VAL A 230 20.95 24.48 -27.07
CA VAL A 230 19.63 23.89 -27.35
C VAL A 230 19.76 22.82 -28.45
N HIS A 231 19.63 21.54 -28.08
CA HIS A 231 19.57 20.43 -29.04
C HIS A 231 18.11 20.07 -29.34
N SER A 232 17.71 20.11 -30.61
CA SER A 232 16.41 19.63 -31.08
C SER A 232 16.32 18.10 -30.96
N LEU A 233 15.44 17.58 -30.10
CA LEU A 233 15.29 16.14 -29.89
C LEU A 233 14.12 15.57 -30.70
N THR A 234 14.43 14.63 -31.59
CA THR A 234 13.47 13.78 -32.29
C THR A 234 12.92 12.71 -31.33
N ILE A 235 11.58 12.65 -31.19
CA ILE A 235 10.88 11.67 -30.33
C ILE A 235 11.07 10.27 -30.90
N ARG A 236 11.75 9.39 -30.16
CA ARG A 236 11.79 7.95 -30.42
C ARG A 236 11.02 7.20 -29.35
N SER A 237 10.20 6.24 -29.77
CA SER A 237 9.49 5.30 -28.90
C SER A 237 10.49 4.48 -28.07
N MET A 238 10.41 4.56 -26.75
CA MET A 238 11.29 3.80 -25.84
C MET A 238 10.54 2.58 -25.29
N LYS A 239 11.06 1.39 -25.59
CA LYS A 239 10.65 0.15 -24.96
C LYS A 239 11.21 0.11 -23.54
N THR A 240 10.37 -0.26 -22.57
CA THR A 240 10.75 -0.55 -21.19
C THR A 240 11.79 -1.67 -21.15
N SER A 241 12.98 -1.37 -20.64
CA SER A 241 14.03 -2.36 -20.38
C SER A 241 13.76 -3.00 -19.02
N GLY A 242 13.70 -4.34 -18.96
CA GLY A 242 13.44 -5.08 -17.73
C GLY A 242 14.46 -4.83 -16.61
N LYS A 243 14.00 -5.03 -15.37
CA LYS A 243 14.74 -4.83 -14.10
C LYS A 243 16.17 -5.39 -14.16
N SER A 244 17.18 -4.53 -14.03
CA SER A 244 18.59 -4.88 -14.15
C SER A 244 19.17 -5.39 -12.82
N TYR A 245 18.93 -6.65 -12.48
CA TYR A 245 19.69 -7.35 -11.43
C TYR A 245 20.97 -8.00 -11.96
N LEU A 246 21.46 -7.56 -13.13
CA LEU A 246 22.56 -8.17 -13.83
C LEU A 246 23.87 -7.82 -13.12
N ILE A 247 24.48 -8.79 -12.43
CA ILE A 247 25.89 -8.68 -11.99
C ILE A 247 26.71 -8.17 -13.18
N LYS A 248 27.39 -7.02 -13.02
CA LYS A 248 28.21 -6.47 -14.11
C LYS A 248 29.40 -7.39 -14.39
N PRO A 249 29.84 -7.54 -15.65
CA PRO A 249 31.02 -8.34 -15.98
C PRO A 249 32.25 -7.99 -15.13
N ASP A 250 32.46 -6.70 -14.83
CA ASP A 250 33.56 -6.23 -13.98
C ASP A 250 33.48 -6.74 -12.54
N GLN A 251 32.27 -6.79 -11.98
CA GLN A 251 32.05 -7.29 -10.61
C GLN A 251 32.26 -8.80 -10.55
N LEU A 252 31.84 -9.53 -11.57
CA LEU A 252 32.05 -10.97 -11.67
C LEU A 252 33.54 -11.31 -11.85
N ALA A 253 34.23 -10.59 -12.74
CA ALA A 253 35.65 -10.75 -13.00
C ALA A 253 36.49 -10.57 -11.73
N ARG A 254 36.20 -9.52 -10.93
CA ARG A 254 36.87 -9.27 -9.65
C ARG A 254 36.60 -10.35 -8.61
N ARG A 255 35.34 -10.78 -8.47
CA ARG A 255 34.93 -11.79 -7.47
C ARG A 255 35.50 -13.17 -7.79
N TRP A 256 35.49 -13.56 -9.06
CA TRP A 256 35.90 -14.89 -9.51
C TRP A 256 37.35 -14.93 -9.98
N ARG A 257 38.07 -13.80 -9.89
CA ARG A 257 39.45 -13.63 -10.35
C ARG A 257 39.65 -14.12 -11.79
N THR A 258 38.70 -13.80 -12.65
CA THR A 258 38.70 -14.21 -14.06
C THR A 258 38.83 -13.00 -14.98
N SER A 259 39.17 -13.23 -16.25
CA SER A 259 39.24 -12.15 -17.24
C SER A 259 37.85 -11.57 -17.51
N ILE A 260 37.81 -10.28 -17.86
CA ILE A 260 36.55 -9.57 -18.15
C ILE A 260 35.75 -10.26 -19.28
N GLU A 261 36.45 -10.79 -20.28
CA GLU A 261 35.84 -11.49 -21.40
C GLU A 261 35.30 -12.87 -20.99
N CYS A 262 35.98 -13.58 -20.09
CA CYS A 262 35.47 -14.83 -19.52
C CYS A 262 34.20 -14.55 -18.70
N ALA A 263 34.21 -13.53 -17.84
CA ALA A 263 33.03 -13.10 -17.08
C ALA A 263 31.86 -12.71 -17.99
N ARG A 264 32.11 -11.99 -19.09
CA ARG A 264 31.08 -11.63 -20.08
C ARG A 264 30.43 -12.87 -20.70
N ARG A 265 31.24 -13.82 -21.18
CA ARG A 265 30.75 -15.10 -21.74
C ARG A 265 29.97 -15.92 -20.71
N THR A 266 30.42 -15.93 -19.46
CA THR A 266 29.70 -16.60 -18.37
C THR A 266 28.33 -15.96 -18.15
N LEU A 267 28.24 -14.63 -18.08
CA LEU A 267 26.98 -13.93 -17.90
C LEU A 267 26.01 -14.11 -19.07
N GLU A 268 26.50 -14.20 -20.31
CA GLU A 268 25.67 -14.52 -21.48
C GLU A 268 25.07 -15.93 -21.43
N LYS A 269 25.78 -16.89 -20.83
CA LYS A 269 25.34 -18.29 -20.75
C LYS A 269 24.53 -18.60 -19.49
N THR A 270 24.79 -17.91 -18.39
CA THR A 270 24.09 -18.10 -17.11
C THR A 270 22.82 -17.25 -17.04
N THR A 271 21.72 -17.84 -16.56
CA THR A 271 20.50 -17.06 -16.30
C THR A 271 20.36 -16.81 -14.81
N GLN A 272 20.35 -15.54 -14.40
CA GLN A 272 20.26 -15.12 -12.99
C GLN A 272 18.81 -15.19 -12.49
N ARG A 273 18.25 -16.40 -12.39
CA ARG A 273 16.82 -16.62 -12.13
C ARG A 273 16.45 -16.85 -10.67
N ALA A 274 17.40 -17.23 -9.82
CA ALA A 274 17.19 -17.37 -8.37
C ALA A 274 17.98 -16.31 -7.59
N VAL A 275 17.97 -15.07 -8.08
CA VAL A 275 18.53 -13.93 -7.34
C VAL A 275 17.70 -13.74 -6.08
N ARG A 276 18.38 -13.74 -4.92
CA ARG A 276 17.77 -13.48 -3.62
C ARG A 276 18.15 -12.09 -3.16
N ASP A 277 17.17 -11.37 -2.66
CA ASP A 277 17.40 -10.11 -1.98
C ASP A 277 17.66 -10.39 -0.50
N TRP A 278 18.82 -9.94 -0.02
CA TRP A 278 19.25 -10.06 1.37
C TRP A 278 19.16 -8.73 2.12
N SER A 279 18.73 -7.64 1.46
CA SER A 279 18.70 -6.31 2.06
C SER A 279 17.52 -6.12 3.02
N VAL A 280 16.42 -6.86 2.83
CA VAL A 280 15.16 -6.71 3.60
C VAL A 280 14.93 -7.81 4.64
N VAL A 281 15.69 -8.90 4.61
CA VAL A 281 15.36 -10.10 5.41
C VAL A 281 16.09 -10.12 6.75
N GLN A 282 15.39 -9.74 7.83
CA GLN A 282 15.79 -9.98 9.22
C GLN A 282 14.93 -11.09 9.85
N GLY A 283 15.55 -12.19 10.32
CA GLY A 283 14.88 -13.28 11.07
C GLY A 283 14.94 -14.68 10.43
N SER A 284 14.47 -15.70 11.16
CA SER A 284 14.49 -17.13 10.77
C SER A 284 13.29 -17.56 9.92
N CYS A 285 12.94 -16.80 8.88
CA CYS A 285 11.82 -17.15 8.00
C CYS A 285 12.22 -18.21 6.97
N ARG A 286 11.35 -19.22 6.75
CA ARG A 286 11.61 -20.28 5.77
C ARG A 286 11.47 -19.72 4.36
N PHE A 287 12.58 -19.58 3.65
CA PHE A 287 12.59 -19.13 2.26
C PHE A 287 11.81 -20.08 1.35
N ARG A 288 11.11 -19.49 0.36
CA ARG A 288 10.52 -20.29 -0.72
C ARG A 288 11.67 -20.99 -1.47
N PRO A 289 11.59 -22.32 -1.67
CA PRO A 289 12.71 -23.06 -2.23
C PRO A 289 12.72 -22.99 -3.76
N VAL A 290 12.95 -21.78 -4.29
CA VAL A 290 13.01 -21.49 -5.74
C VAL A 290 14.21 -22.17 -6.40
N GLN A 291 15.24 -22.55 -5.62
CA GLN A 291 16.45 -23.20 -6.10
C GLN A 291 16.20 -24.59 -6.71
N TYR A 292 15.28 -25.39 -6.14
CA TYR A 292 14.93 -26.70 -6.71
C TYR A 292 14.30 -26.57 -8.10
N GLN A 293 13.75 -25.40 -8.46
CA GLN A 293 13.21 -25.16 -9.79
C GLN A 293 14.28 -24.86 -10.86
N LEU A 294 15.55 -24.73 -10.47
CA LEU A 294 16.67 -24.55 -11.39
C LEU A 294 17.24 -25.87 -11.89
N GLU A 295 16.97 -26.97 -11.18
CA GLU A 295 17.45 -28.32 -11.51
C GLU A 295 16.75 -28.90 -12.75
N TYR A 296 15.58 -28.36 -13.09
CA TYR A 296 14.75 -28.84 -14.18
C TYR A 296 14.85 -27.92 -15.41
N PRO A 297 14.77 -28.47 -16.64
CA PRO A 297 14.69 -27.68 -17.86
C PRO A 297 13.47 -26.76 -17.84
N ARG A 298 13.47 -25.71 -18.66
CA ARG A 298 12.34 -24.77 -18.74
C ARG A 298 11.76 -24.67 -20.13
N LEU A 299 10.44 -24.74 -20.21
CA LEU A 299 9.68 -24.50 -21.43
C LEU A 299 9.56 -22.98 -21.65
N LYS A 300 10.13 -22.50 -22.76
CA LYS A 300 10.10 -21.08 -23.20
C LYS A 300 8.83 -20.73 -23.98
N THR A 301 7.75 -21.44 -23.71
CA THR A 301 6.48 -21.31 -24.44
C THR A 301 5.35 -21.16 -23.44
N ASN A 302 4.30 -20.45 -23.83
CA ASN A 302 3.08 -20.33 -23.05
C ASN A 302 2.36 -21.68 -23.03
N VAL A 303 2.03 -22.18 -21.84
CA VAL A 303 1.21 -23.37 -21.68
C VAL A 303 -0.15 -22.95 -21.16
N TYR A 304 -1.18 -23.45 -21.83
CA TYR A 304 -2.58 -23.28 -21.47
C TYR A 304 -3.05 -24.57 -20.80
N VAL A 305 -3.84 -24.44 -19.75
CA VAL A 305 -4.39 -25.58 -19.03
C VAL A 305 -5.89 -25.49 -19.00
N ASP A 306 -6.57 -26.59 -19.23
CA ASP A 306 -8.01 -26.71 -19.05
C ASP A 306 -8.33 -28.01 -18.32
N VAL A 307 -9.30 -27.97 -17.41
CA VAL A 307 -9.76 -29.15 -16.68
C VAL A 307 -11.14 -29.50 -17.21
N LYS A 308 -11.30 -30.75 -17.64
CA LYS A 308 -12.57 -31.26 -18.18
C LYS A 308 -13.07 -32.44 -17.37
N PHE A 309 -14.38 -32.50 -17.19
CA PHE A 309 -15.08 -33.61 -16.57
C PHE A 309 -15.57 -34.57 -17.65
N GLY A 310 -15.30 -35.87 -17.46
CA GLY A 310 -15.81 -36.92 -18.34
C GLY A 310 -17.27 -37.27 -18.02
N PRO A 311 -17.99 -37.91 -18.95
CA PRO A 311 -19.36 -38.38 -18.71
C PRO A 311 -19.42 -39.57 -17.74
N CYS A 312 -18.31 -40.30 -17.59
CA CYS A 312 -18.19 -41.45 -16.72
C CYS A 312 -16.82 -41.45 -16.02
N LYS A 313 -16.72 -42.21 -14.93
CA LYS A 313 -15.45 -42.42 -14.23
C LYS A 313 -14.58 -43.38 -15.03
N SER A 314 -13.27 -43.10 -15.09
CA SER A 314 -12.28 -44.03 -15.65
C SER A 314 -12.22 -45.31 -14.82
N ALA A 315 -11.70 -46.40 -15.42
CA ALA A 315 -11.45 -47.66 -14.74
C ALA A 315 -10.53 -47.49 -13.51
N GLU A 316 -9.66 -46.48 -13.52
CA GLU A 316 -8.78 -46.12 -12.40
C GLU A 316 -9.45 -45.19 -11.36
N GLY A 317 -10.74 -44.89 -11.51
CA GLY A 317 -11.52 -44.04 -10.59
C GLY A 317 -11.46 -42.53 -10.88
N ASN A 318 -10.70 -42.10 -11.89
CA ASN A 318 -10.55 -40.69 -12.25
C ASN A 318 -11.84 -40.11 -12.86
N THR A 319 -12.22 -38.90 -12.46
CA THR A 319 -13.48 -38.24 -12.89
C THR A 319 -13.23 -37.06 -13.83
N CYS A 320 -12.04 -36.46 -13.77
CA CYS A 320 -11.66 -35.30 -14.59
C CYS A 320 -10.27 -35.49 -15.21
N VAL A 321 -9.94 -34.64 -16.18
CA VAL A 321 -8.66 -34.65 -16.88
C VAL A 321 -8.13 -33.23 -16.99
N ALA A 322 -6.87 -33.02 -16.61
CA ALA A 322 -6.15 -31.78 -16.83
C ALA A 322 -5.38 -31.87 -18.14
N VAL A 323 -5.74 -31.02 -19.10
CA VAL A 323 -5.11 -30.95 -20.42
C VAL A 323 -4.22 -29.72 -20.48
N TYR A 324 -2.94 -29.94 -20.73
CA TYR A 324 -1.92 -28.93 -20.95
C TYR A 324 -1.67 -28.83 -22.45
N ALA A 325 -1.75 -27.64 -23.02
CA ALA A 325 -1.53 -27.41 -24.44
C ALA A 325 -0.65 -26.18 -24.67
N THR A 326 0.10 -26.20 -25.75
CA THR A 326 0.91 -25.06 -26.22
C THR A 326 0.44 -24.61 -27.60
N PRO A 327 0.74 -23.36 -28.01
CA PRO A 327 0.49 -22.90 -29.38
C PRO A 327 1.24 -23.70 -30.44
N VAL A 328 2.32 -24.39 -30.06
CA VAL A 328 3.20 -25.15 -30.96
C VAL A 328 2.75 -26.61 -31.14
N GLN A 329 1.44 -26.86 -31.13
CA GLN A 329 0.82 -28.17 -31.37
C GLN A 329 1.28 -29.30 -30.43
N TRP A 330 1.81 -28.97 -29.25
CA TRP A 330 2.09 -29.94 -28.20
C TRP A 330 0.96 -29.91 -27.16
N ALA A 331 0.44 -31.08 -26.81
CA ALA A 331 -0.56 -31.25 -25.77
C ALA A 331 -0.34 -32.53 -24.96
N ARG A 332 -0.70 -32.50 -23.68
CA ARG A 332 -0.55 -33.60 -22.72
C ARG A 332 -1.71 -33.59 -21.74
N ALA A 333 -2.33 -34.74 -21.52
CA ALA A 333 -3.45 -34.89 -20.61
C ALA A 333 -3.05 -35.76 -19.40
N TYR A 334 -3.50 -35.38 -18.20
CA TYR A 334 -3.30 -36.15 -16.98
C TYR A 334 -4.66 -36.41 -16.31
N PRO A 335 -5.01 -37.68 -16.04
CA PRO A 335 -6.26 -38.01 -15.36
C PRO A 335 -6.19 -37.60 -13.88
N LEU A 336 -7.32 -37.17 -13.35
CA LEU A 336 -7.47 -36.65 -11.99
C LEU A 336 -8.77 -37.17 -11.35
N ASN A 337 -8.69 -37.48 -10.06
CA ASN A 337 -9.86 -37.84 -9.26
C ASN A 337 -10.76 -36.62 -8.98
N LYS A 338 -10.16 -35.48 -8.66
CA LYS A 338 -10.83 -34.21 -8.37
C LYS A 338 -10.10 -33.04 -9.02
N GLU A 339 -10.83 -31.96 -9.31
CA GLU A 339 -10.26 -30.71 -9.84
C GLU A 339 -9.27 -30.05 -8.88
N SER A 340 -9.45 -30.22 -7.56
CA SER A 340 -8.50 -29.74 -6.55
C SER A 340 -7.08 -30.30 -6.70
N ASP A 341 -6.95 -31.46 -7.35
CA ASP A 341 -5.70 -32.22 -7.43
C ASP A 341 -4.85 -31.83 -8.64
N VAL A 342 -5.21 -30.75 -9.33
CA VAL A 342 -4.47 -30.20 -10.49
C VAL A 342 -3.00 -29.95 -10.15
N HIS A 343 -2.68 -29.55 -8.93
CA HIS A 343 -1.31 -29.34 -8.48
C HIS A 343 -0.42 -30.60 -8.62
N THR A 344 -1.00 -31.80 -8.48
CA THR A 344 -0.30 -33.08 -8.66
C THR A 344 0.03 -33.29 -10.13
N SER A 345 -0.91 -33.04 -11.05
CA SER A 345 -0.67 -33.13 -12.49
C SER A 345 0.39 -32.12 -12.96
N LEU A 346 0.39 -30.91 -12.39
CA LEU A 346 1.39 -29.88 -12.69
C LEU A 346 2.79 -30.30 -12.23
N THR A 347 2.88 -30.96 -11.07
CA THR A 347 4.16 -31.50 -10.56
C THR A 347 4.69 -32.61 -11.47
N GLN A 348 3.82 -33.49 -11.97
CA GLN A 348 4.20 -34.54 -12.93
C GLN A 348 4.68 -33.93 -14.25
N LEU A 349 3.96 -32.91 -14.76
CA LEU A 349 4.37 -32.16 -15.95
C LEU A 349 5.77 -31.54 -15.78
N PHE A 350 6.02 -30.87 -14.66
CA PHE A 350 7.32 -30.23 -14.40
C PHE A 350 8.47 -31.23 -14.31
N ARG A 351 8.23 -32.41 -13.76
CA ARG A 351 9.24 -33.49 -13.71
C ARG A 351 9.50 -34.11 -15.08
N GLN A 352 8.48 -34.23 -15.92
CA GLN A 352 8.59 -34.87 -17.24
C GLN A 352 9.15 -33.93 -18.32
N PHE A 353 8.70 -32.68 -18.34
CA PHE A 353 8.97 -31.74 -19.44
C PHE A 353 9.68 -30.46 -18.99
N GLY A 354 9.71 -30.18 -17.70
CA GLY A 354 10.33 -29.00 -17.14
C GLY A 354 9.37 -27.90 -16.74
N PHE A 355 9.89 -26.85 -16.09
CA PHE A 355 9.10 -25.73 -15.60
C PHE A 355 8.61 -24.85 -16.74
N VAL A 356 7.33 -24.52 -16.68
CA VAL A 356 6.69 -23.58 -17.61
C VAL A 356 7.06 -22.15 -17.23
N SER A 357 7.35 -21.31 -18.24
CA SER A 357 7.65 -19.88 -18.01
C SER A 357 6.38 -19.03 -17.83
N TYR A 358 5.29 -19.41 -18.51
CA TYR A 358 3.99 -18.75 -18.42
C TYR A 358 2.86 -19.78 -18.51
N LEU A 359 2.03 -19.85 -17.46
CA LEU A 359 0.89 -20.77 -17.36
C LEU A 359 -0.40 -19.95 -17.37
N THR A 360 -1.30 -20.25 -18.31
CA THR A 360 -2.62 -19.60 -18.39
C THR A 360 -3.72 -20.58 -18.04
N MET A 361 -4.53 -20.25 -17.03
CA MET A 361 -5.71 -21.00 -16.62
C MET A 361 -6.99 -20.23 -17.01
N PRO A 362 -8.08 -20.90 -17.43
CA PRO A 362 -9.38 -20.26 -17.60
C PRO A 362 -9.94 -19.80 -16.25
N SER A 363 -10.57 -18.63 -16.27
CA SER A 363 -11.01 -17.85 -15.09
C SER A 363 -12.06 -18.51 -14.18
N HIS A 364 -12.52 -19.73 -14.47
CA HIS A 364 -13.52 -20.43 -13.66
C HIS A 364 -12.93 -21.25 -12.50
N SER A 365 -11.62 -21.51 -12.50
CA SER A 365 -11.00 -22.44 -11.53
C SER A 365 -10.09 -21.77 -10.48
N LEU A 366 -10.06 -20.44 -10.39
CA LEU A 366 -9.20 -19.73 -9.42
C LEU A 366 -10.01 -18.77 -8.54
N LYS A 367 -10.46 -19.26 -7.37
CA LYS A 367 -10.49 -18.44 -6.15
C LYS A 367 -9.04 -18.33 -5.65
N GLY A 368 -8.26 -17.44 -6.26
CA GLY A 368 -6.86 -17.20 -5.89
C GLY A 368 -6.24 -16.13 -6.77
N ASN A 369 -5.75 -15.07 -6.14
CA ASN A 369 -5.23 -13.85 -6.74
C ASN A 369 -4.21 -14.07 -7.88
N SER A 370 -4.58 -13.70 -9.10
CA SER A 370 -3.68 -13.04 -10.06
C SER A 370 -4.48 -12.50 -11.25
N GLU A 371 -4.26 -11.23 -11.56
CA GLU A 371 -4.99 -10.44 -12.54
C GLU A 371 -4.74 -10.82 -14.02
N LYS A 372 -5.86 -10.74 -14.77
CA LYS A 372 -6.06 -10.24 -16.16
C LYS A 372 -5.91 -11.15 -17.39
N LEU A 373 -6.87 -10.88 -18.30
CA LEU A 373 -7.37 -11.55 -19.51
C LEU A 373 -6.37 -11.70 -20.68
N LEU A 374 -6.63 -12.66 -21.60
CA LEU A 374 -7.02 -12.37 -23.01
C LEU A 374 -7.40 -13.62 -23.87
N THR A 375 -8.50 -13.45 -24.62
CA THR A 375 -9.00 -14.16 -25.84
C THR A 375 -9.24 -15.68 -25.84
N LYS A 376 -10.54 -16.05 -25.84
CA LYS A 376 -11.09 -17.43 -25.86
C LYS A 376 -10.91 -18.20 -27.18
N ASP A 377 -10.63 -17.54 -28.30
CA ASP A 377 -10.92 -18.13 -29.62
C ASP A 377 -9.86 -19.10 -30.17
N LYS A 378 -8.60 -19.05 -29.69
CA LYS A 378 -7.53 -19.94 -30.20
C LYS A 378 -7.40 -21.27 -29.45
N CYS A 379 -7.74 -21.31 -28.15
CA CYS A 379 -7.65 -22.56 -27.37
C CYS A 379 -8.78 -23.55 -27.74
N GLN A 380 -9.93 -23.04 -28.18
CA GLN A 380 -11.10 -23.86 -28.49
C GLN A 380 -10.86 -24.80 -29.69
N PHE A 381 -10.06 -24.37 -30.67
CA PHE A 381 -9.70 -25.19 -31.85
C PHE A 381 -8.79 -26.37 -31.51
N ILE A 382 -7.76 -26.16 -30.69
CA ILE A 382 -6.83 -27.25 -30.28
C ILE A 382 -7.56 -28.25 -29.36
N LEU A 383 -8.46 -27.76 -28.51
CA LEU A 383 -9.25 -28.60 -27.60
C LEU A 383 -10.27 -29.47 -28.34
N LEU A 384 -10.94 -28.94 -29.39
CA LEU A 384 -11.86 -29.74 -30.21
C LEU A 384 -11.13 -30.90 -30.91
N SER A 385 -9.93 -30.65 -31.44
CA SER A 385 -9.12 -31.70 -32.10
C SER A 385 -8.68 -32.80 -31.13
N LEU A 386 -8.32 -32.46 -29.88
CA LEU A 386 -7.97 -33.48 -28.87
C LEU A 386 -9.19 -34.26 -28.35
N ILE A 387 -10.34 -33.62 -28.19
CA ILE A 387 -11.57 -34.31 -27.75
C ILE A 387 -12.07 -35.29 -28.82
N ILE A 388 -11.87 -34.98 -30.11
CA ILE A 388 -12.17 -35.91 -31.21
C ILE A 388 -11.22 -37.13 -31.19
N LEU A 389 -9.95 -36.94 -30.83
CA LEU A 389 -8.95 -38.00 -30.72
C LEU A 389 -9.10 -38.91 -29.50
N ILE A 390 -9.81 -38.48 -28.45
CA ILE A 390 -10.08 -39.29 -27.24
C ILE A 390 -11.43 -40.04 -27.35
N LYS A 391 -12.29 -39.65 -28.30
CA LYS A 391 -13.59 -40.30 -28.57
C LYS A 391 -13.54 -41.43 -29.61
N HIS A 392 -12.38 -41.68 -30.21
CA HIS A 392 -12.04 -42.89 -30.97
C HIS A 392 -10.95 -43.64 -30.23
#